data_AF-A0A7S2R3C7-F1
#
_entry.id   AF-A0A7S2R3C7-F1
#
_cell.length_a   1.000
_cell.length_b   1.000
_cell.length_c   1.000
_cell.angle_alpha   90.00
_cell.angle_beta   90.00
_cell.angle_gamma   90.00
#
_symmetry.space_group_name_H-M   'P 1'
#
loop_
_entity.id
_entity.type
_entity.pdbx_description
1 polymer ?
#
loop_
_entity_poly.entity_id
_entity_poly.type
_entity_poly.pdbx_seq_one_letter_code
_entity_poly.pdbx_strand_id
1 'polypeptide(L)'
;MASIGCVHEAAVWSVKAGDMMRRIDPATAVERYLNAVSLYCELGRFYTAANIERDVAEMVLEDGNVEEAQQHFRQASDYYNGDNVIDQAQLCLLQVGMLAASQGNFDLATETFEQVARNDVEHNLRRGNVPDILLRAGLCQLAAGGPIRKGLKSHKVLRFYLKKWPTIDYTFAYSREKLFLTNLLAIIPELDLAAFADHIYNFDNVAGLDEWCLRMLNRVKEDIEEEIDRIEKARIKEELKAKRLQDQLAGLARPD
;
A
#
# COMPACT_ATOMS: atom_id res chain seq x y z
N MET A 1 24.09 -31.63 25.29
CA MET A 1 24.36 -30.22 25.64
C MET A 1 25.52 -29.60 24.85
N ALA A 2 26.56 -30.34 24.43
CA ALA A 2 27.67 -29.78 23.65
C ALA A 2 27.31 -29.33 22.21
N SER A 3 26.28 -29.91 21.58
CA SER A 3 25.87 -29.57 20.21
C SER A 3 25.15 -28.22 20.11
N ILE A 4 24.39 -27.81 21.12
CA ILE A 4 23.61 -26.55 21.10
C ILE A 4 24.53 -25.32 21.17
N GLY A 5 25.64 -25.41 21.92
CA GLY A 5 26.64 -24.33 22.00
C GLY A 5 27.34 -24.07 20.66
N CYS A 6 27.68 -25.15 19.93
CA CYS A 6 28.32 -25.05 18.62
C CYS A 6 27.40 -24.38 17.56
N VAL A 7 26.10 -24.71 17.58
CA VAL A 7 25.12 -24.11 16.64
C VAL A 7 24.90 -22.63 16.95
N HIS A 8 24.87 -22.24 18.22
CA HIS A 8 24.76 -20.83 18.60
C HIS A 8 25.99 -20.02 18.19
N GLU A 9 27.19 -20.55 18.43
CA GLU A 9 28.43 -19.89 17.98
C GLU A 9 28.47 -19.78 16.46
N ALA A 10 28.09 -20.82 15.72
CA ALA A 10 27.99 -20.78 14.27
C ALA A 10 27.02 -19.69 13.79
N ALA A 11 25.84 -19.55 14.40
CA ALA A 11 24.88 -18.51 14.06
C ALA A 11 25.47 -17.09 14.28
N VAL A 12 26.15 -16.87 15.40
CA VAL A 12 26.81 -15.60 15.70
C VAL A 12 27.90 -15.25 14.69
N TRP A 13 28.71 -16.23 14.27
CA TRP A 13 29.75 -16.02 13.26
C TRP A 13 29.15 -15.75 11.87
N SER A 14 28.04 -16.40 11.52
CA SER A 14 27.31 -16.14 10.28
C SER A 14 26.77 -14.70 10.21
N VAL A 15 26.20 -14.18 11.30
CA VAL A 15 25.74 -12.77 11.37
C VAL A 15 26.92 -11.81 11.20
N LYS A 16 28.02 -12.02 11.94
CA LYS A 16 29.23 -11.19 11.81
C LYS A 16 29.81 -11.20 10.40
N ALA A 17 29.77 -12.35 9.72
CA ALA A 17 30.18 -12.46 8.33
C ALA A 17 29.25 -11.64 7.41
N GLY A 18 27.93 -11.71 7.64
CA GLY A 18 26.93 -10.87 6.97
C GLY A 18 27.21 -9.38 7.15
N ASP A 19 27.48 -8.93 8.38
CA ASP A 19 27.78 -7.53 8.70
C ASP A 19 29.01 -7.01 7.94
N MET A 20 30.07 -7.83 7.86
CA MET A 20 31.29 -7.49 7.13
C MET A 20 31.04 -7.43 5.62
N MET A 21 30.24 -8.35 5.08
CA MET A 21 29.93 -8.45 3.66
C MET A 21 28.93 -7.39 3.20
N ARG A 22 28.08 -6.85 4.09
CA ARG A 22 27.03 -5.86 3.75
C ARG A 22 27.53 -4.67 2.93
N ARG A 23 28.78 -4.23 3.14
CA ARG A 23 29.40 -3.11 2.38
C ARG A 23 30.19 -3.53 1.13
N ILE A 24 30.57 -4.79 1.04
CA ILE A 24 31.46 -5.31 -0.01
C ILE A 24 30.63 -5.99 -1.10
N ASP A 25 29.73 -6.88 -0.68
CA ASP A 25 28.84 -7.64 -1.54
C ASP A 25 27.51 -7.93 -0.81
N PRO A 26 26.45 -7.16 -1.09
CA PRO A 26 25.17 -7.31 -0.42
C PRO A 26 24.49 -8.65 -0.72
N ALA A 27 24.72 -9.25 -1.90
CA ALA A 27 24.11 -10.53 -2.27
C ALA A 27 24.66 -11.67 -1.40
N THR A 28 25.99 -11.77 -1.27
CA THR A 28 26.59 -12.76 -0.37
C THR A 28 26.22 -12.49 1.09
N ALA A 29 26.04 -11.23 1.49
CA ALA A 29 25.60 -10.90 2.84
C ALA A 29 24.20 -11.48 3.14
N VAL A 30 23.24 -11.36 2.22
CA VAL A 30 21.90 -11.98 2.35
C VAL A 30 22.01 -13.49 2.55
N GLU A 31 22.84 -14.19 1.76
CA GLU A 31 23.06 -15.63 1.95
C GLU A 31 23.59 -15.97 3.35
N ARG A 32 24.52 -15.16 3.89
CA ARG A 32 25.05 -15.37 5.25
C ARG A 32 24.00 -15.11 6.33
N TYR A 33 23.14 -14.12 6.14
CA TYR A 33 22.04 -13.84 7.05
C TYR A 33 20.98 -14.95 7.02
N LEU A 34 20.60 -15.45 5.85
CA LEU A 34 19.64 -16.56 5.73
C LEU A 34 20.16 -17.85 6.38
N ASN A 35 21.47 -18.11 6.27
CA ASN A 35 22.13 -19.18 7.01
C ASN A 35 22.09 -18.95 8.53
N ALA A 36 22.19 -17.70 9.00
CA ALA A 36 22.03 -17.41 10.43
C ALA A 36 20.57 -17.61 10.88
N VAL A 37 19.60 -17.20 10.08
CA VAL A 37 18.16 -17.38 10.34
C VAL A 37 17.82 -18.85 10.53
N SER A 38 18.27 -19.72 9.61
CA SER A 38 18.01 -21.17 9.73
C SER A 38 18.57 -21.76 11.02
N LEU A 39 19.80 -21.40 11.39
CA LEU A 39 20.42 -21.83 12.65
C LEU A 39 19.70 -21.28 13.89
N TYR A 40 19.22 -20.03 13.87
CA TYR A 40 18.43 -19.47 14.97
C TYR A 40 17.05 -20.11 15.09
N CYS A 41 16.43 -20.49 13.98
CA CYS A 41 15.18 -21.27 13.97
C CYS A 41 15.39 -22.68 14.55
N GLU A 42 16.49 -23.37 14.23
CA GLU A 42 16.84 -24.67 14.84
C GLU A 42 17.04 -24.57 16.36
N LEU A 43 17.56 -23.44 16.82
CA LEU A 43 17.73 -23.14 18.25
C LEU A 43 16.44 -22.68 18.94
N GLY A 44 15.35 -22.49 18.21
CA GLY A 44 14.07 -21.97 18.72
C GLY A 44 14.09 -20.50 19.10
N ARG A 45 15.05 -19.71 18.60
CA ARG A 45 15.17 -18.26 18.88
C ARG A 45 14.52 -17.44 17.76
N PHE A 46 13.20 -17.44 17.72
CA PHE A 46 12.43 -16.81 16.65
C PHE A 46 12.53 -15.28 16.65
N TYR A 47 12.57 -14.61 17.80
CA TYR A 47 12.78 -13.15 17.84
C TYR A 47 14.09 -12.71 17.17
N THR A 48 15.20 -13.41 17.41
CA THR A 48 16.49 -13.06 16.78
C THR A 48 16.48 -13.37 15.28
N ALA A 49 15.85 -14.49 14.88
CA ALA A 49 15.67 -14.81 13.47
C ALA A 49 14.82 -13.74 12.75
N ALA A 50 13.73 -13.28 13.37
CA ALA A 50 12.85 -12.26 12.82
C ALA A 50 13.53 -10.90 12.62
N ASN A 51 14.41 -10.49 13.54
CA ASN A 51 15.19 -9.26 13.38
C ASN A 51 16.14 -9.35 12.18
N ILE A 52 16.84 -10.48 12.04
CA ILE A 52 17.75 -10.70 10.90
C ILE A 52 16.96 -10.74 9.59
N GLU A 53 15.81 -11.43 9.57
CA GLU A 53 14.93 -11.51 8.40
C GLU A 53 14.41 -10.13 7.97
N ARG A 54 14.07 -9.26 8.93
CA ARG A 54 13.68 -7.87 8.67
C ARG A 54 14.83 -7.08 8.05
N ASP A 55 16.04 -7.21 8.60
CA ASP A 55 17.22 -6.51 8.09
C ASP A 55 17.57 -6.99 6.66
N VAL A 56 17.38 -8.28 6.36
CA VAL A 56 17.47 -8.84 5.00
C VAL A 56 16.43 -8.21 4.09
N ALA A 57 15.18 -8.10 4.53
CA ALA A 57 14.11 -7.49 3.74
C ALA A 57 14.42 -6.02 3.37
N GLU A 58 15.02 -5.26 4.29
CA GLU A 58 15.48 -3.89 4.03
C GLU A 58 16.63 -3.85 3.01
N MET A 59 17.61 -4.76 3.11
CA MET A 59 18.71 -4.85 2.14
C MET A 59 18.22 -5.21 0.73
N VAL A 60 17.28 -6.15 0.62
CA VAL A 60 16.69 -6.56 -0.66
C VAL A 60 15.86 -5.42 -1.26
N LEU A 61 15.21 -4.61 -0.41
CA LEU A 61 14.49 -3.41 -0.84
C LEU A 61 15.45 -2.33 -1.36
N GLU A 62 16.62 -2.15 -0.73
CA GLU A 62 17.68 -1.24 -1.20
C GLU A 62 18.24 -1.65 -2.57
N ASP A 63 18.30 -2.95 -2.85
CA ASP A 63 18.70 -3.50 -4.16
C ASP A 63 17.60 -3.36 -5.25
N GLY A 64 16.40 -2.91 -4.85
CA GLY A 64 15.26 -2.66 -5.73
C GLY A 64 14.36 -3.87 -5.98
N ASN A 65 14.62 -5.02 -5.34
CA ASN A 65 13.78 -6.20 -5.47
C ASN A 65 12.60 -6.18 -4.47
N VAL A 66 11.56 -5.43 -4.82
CA VAL A 66 10.40 -5.21 -3.94
C VAL A 66 9.61 -6.50 -3.66
N GLU A 67 9.57 -7.45 -4.61
CA GLU A 67 8.78 -8.69 -4.47
C GLU A 67 9.42 -9.66 -3.49
N GLU A 68 10.73 -9.83 -3.58
CA GLU A 68 11.49 -10.65 -2.63
C GLU A 68 11.52 -10.01 -1.24
N ALA A 69 11.69 -8.70 -1.15
CA ALA A 69 11.60 -7.97 0.12
C ALA A 69 10.24 -8.18 0.81
N GLN A 70 9.14 -8.21 0.04
CA GLN A 70 7.81 -8.49 0.57
C GLN A 70 7.72 -9.88 1.21
N GLN A 71 8.34 -10.89 0.61
CA GLN A 71 8.36 -12.25 1.15
C GLN A 71 9.13 -12.32 2.47
N HIS A 72 10.31 -11.68 2.54
CA HIS A 72 11.11 -11.60 3.75
C HIS A 72 10.39 -10.86 4.89
N PHE A 73 9.73 -9.73 4.62
CA PHE A 73 8.93 -9.05 5.65
C PHE A 73 7.76 -9.91 6.16
N ARG A 74 7.13 -10.69 5.28
CA ARG A 74 6.05 -11.61 5.68
C ARG A 74 6.59 -12.73 6.57
N GLN A 75 7.72 -13.31 6.20
CA GLN A 75 8.39 -14.35 6.98
C GLN A 75 8.86 -13.82 8.35
N ALA A 76 9.39 -12.59 8.40
CA ALA A 76 9.74 -11.93 9.65
C ALA A 76 8.51 -11.76 10.57
N SER A 77 7.36 -11.36 10.01
CA SER A 77 6.10 -11.29 10.75
C SER A 77 5.70 -12.64 11.35
N ASP A 78 5.81 -13.73 10.60
CA ASP A 78 5.44 -15.06 11.08
C ASP A 78 6.36 -15.53 12.22
N TYR A 79 7.66 -15.22 12.15
CA TYR A 79 8.59 -15.47 13.26
C TYR A 79 8.28 -14.64 14.50
N TYR A 80 7.94 -13.35 14.35
CA TYR A 80 7.52 -12.50 15.47
C TYR A 80 6.22 -13.00 16.12
N ASN A 81 5.25 -13.45 15.33
CA ASN A 81 4.03 -14.08 15.84
C ASN A 81 4.34 -15.37 16.61
N GLY A 82 5.29 -16.18 16.12
CA GLY A 82 5.74 -17.39 16.81
C GLY A 82 6.32 -17.15 18.20
N ASP A 83 6.94 -15.98 18.43
CA ASP A 83 7.51 -15.56 19.71
C ASP A 83 6.57 -14.63 20.53
N ASN A 84 5.29 -14.51 20.12
CA ASN A 84 4.29 -13.61 20.72
C ASN A 84 4.70 -12.13 20.74
N VAL A 85 5.57 -11.69 19.84
CA VAL A 85 5.98 -10.28 19.67
C VAL A 85 5.08 -9.61 18.64
N ILE A 86 3.82 -9.41 19.03
CA ILE A 86 2.75 -9.01 18.11
C ILE A 86 2.99 -7.61 17.52
N ASP A 87 3.55 -6.68 18.29
CA ASP A 87 3.77 -5.30 17.80
C ASP A 87 4.74 -5.27 16.62
N GLN A 88 5.84 -6.02 16.68
CA GLN A 88 6.79 -6.10 15.57
C GLN A 88 6.21 -6.88 14.38
N ALA A 89 5.43 -7.93 14.64
CA ALA A 89 4.74 -8.66 13.59
C ALA A 89 3.80 -7.75 12.78
N GLN A 90 3.01 -6.93 13.45
CA GLN A 90 2.09 -6.00 12.77
C GLN A 90 2.84 -4.93 11.99
N LEU A 91 3.95 -4.40 12.50
CA LEU A 91 4.79 -3.46 11.75
C LEU A 91 5.34 -4.07 10.46
N CYS A 92 5.81 -5.32 10.51
CA CYS A 92 6.26 -6.04 9.31
C CYS A 92 5.10 -6.25 8.31
N LEU A 93 3.91 -6.62 8.77
CA LEU A 93 2.74 -6.77 7.90
C LEU A 93 2.27 -5.45 7.28
N LEU A 94 2.33 -4.34 8.01
CA LEU A 94 2.03 -3.02 7.47
C LEU A 94 2.99 -2.67 6.33
N GLN A 95 4.29 -2.99 6.48
CA GLN A 95 5.27 -2.80 5.43
C GLN A 95 4.99 -3.69 4.22
N VAL A 96 4.62 -4.96 4.42
CA VAL A 96 4.16 -5.86 3.34
C VAL A 96 3.02 -5.24 2.53
N GLY A 97 2.02 -4.65 3.21
CA GLY A 97 0.90 -3.97 2.57
C GLY A 97 1.32 -2.72 1.80
N MET A 98 2.20 -1.90 2.38
CA MET A 98 2.74 -0.69 1.75
C MET A 98 3.57 -1.00 0.49
N LEU A 99 4.39 -2.06 0.54
CA LEU A 99 5.16 -2.54 -0.60
C LEU A 99 4.25 -3.09 -1.70
N ALA A 100 3.22 -3.89 -1.34
CA ALA A 100 2.25 -4.39 -2.33
C ALA A 100 1.53 -3.25 -3.07
N ALA A 101 1.14 -2.20 -2.34
CA ALA A 101 0.51 -1.03 -2.93
C ALA A 101 1.47 -0.29 -3.90
N SER A 102 2.75 -0.22 -3.57
CA SER A 102 3.77 0.40 -4.44
C SER A 102 3.98 -0.35 -5.75
N GLN A 103 3.80 -1.68 -5.75
CA GLN A 103 3.85 -2.52 -6.94
C GLN A 103 2.55 -2.46 -7.78
N GLY A 104 1.51 -1.80 -7.29
CA GLY A 104 0.19 -1.77 -7.92
C GLY A 104 -0.71 -2.97 -7.55
N ASN A 105 -0.26 -3.84 -6.64
CA ASN A 105 -1.04 -4.98 -6.11
C ASN A 105 -2.00 -4.51 -5.00
N PHE A 106 -2.97 -3.66 -5.36
CA PHE A 106 -3.86 -3.01 -4.40
C PHE A 106 -4.80 -3.98 -3.67
N ASP A 107 -5.20 -5.08 -4.31
CA ASP A 107 -6.06 -6.10 -3.67
C ASP A 107 -5.32 -6.79 -2.53
N LEU A 108 -4.09 -7.26 -2.79
CA LEU A 108 -3.22 -7.86 -1.78
C LEU A 108 -2.90 -6.87 -0.65
N ALA A 109 -2.63 -5.61 -0.97
CA ALA A 109 -2.40 -4.56 0.02
C ALA A 109 -3.62 -4.41 0.96
N THR A 110 -4.82 -4.35 0.38
CA THR A 110 -6.07 -4.15 1.12
C THR A 110 -6.36 -5.33 2.04
N GLU A 111 -6.18 -6.56 1.55
CA GLU A 111 -6.32 -7.77 2.37
C GLU A 111 -5.34 -7.81 3.53
N THR A 112 -4.09 -7.40 3.28
CA THR A 112 -3.04 -7.33 4.31
C THR A 112 -3.39 -6.29 5.38
N PHE A 113 -3.82 -5.08 4.98
CA PHE A 113 -4.24 -4.06 5.95
C PHE A 113 -5.50 -4.47 6.72
N GLU A 114 -6.46 -5.17 6.09
CA GLU A 114 -7.60 -5.73 6.82
C GLU A 114 -7.17 -6.78 7.85
N GLN A 115 -6.20 -7.62 7.51
CA GLN A 115 -5.67 -8.62 8.43
C GLN A 115 -5.03 -7.96 9.65
N VAL A 116 -4.19 -6.94 9.44
CA VAL A 116 -3.59 -6.16 10.53
C VAL A 116 -4.66 -5.48 11.38
N ALA A 117 -5.65 -4.84 10.75
CA ALA A 117 -6.74 -4.17 11.45
C ALA A 117 -7.54 -5.15 12.34
N ARG A 118 -7.83 -6.37 11.85
CA ARG A 118 -8.53 -7.39 12.66
C ARG A 118 -7.71 -7.81 13.87
N ASN A 119 -6.42 -8.02 13.69
CA ASN A 119 -5.51 -8.36 14.78
C ASN A 119 -5.46 -7.21 15.81
N ASP A 120 -5.38 -5.96 15.38
CA ASP A 120 -5.30 -4.81 16.27
C ASP A 120 -6.59 -4.50 17.03
N VAL A 121 -7.76 -4.89 16.50
CA VAL A 121 -9.04 -4.79 17.22
C VAL A 121 -9.08 -5.69 18.46
N GLU A 122 -8.43 -6.85 18.42
CA GLU A 122 -8.35 -7.76 19.57
C GLU A 122 -7.52 -7.19 20.72
N HIS A 123 -6.66 -6.20 20.45
CA HIS A 123 -5.76 -5.61 21.43
C HIS A 123 -6.12 -4.15 21.77
N ASN A 124 -6.61 -3.94 22.99
CA ASN A 124 -7.10 -2.65 23.49
C ASN A 124 -6.15 -1.45 23.28
N LEU A 125 -4.83 -1.67 23.35
CA LEU A 125 -3.83 -0.61 23.17
C LEU A 125 -3.68 -0.17 21.71
N ARG A 126 -3.89 -1.08 20.74
CA ARG A 126 -3.68 -0.84 19.30
C ARG A 126 -4.97 -0.51 18.56
N ARG A 127 -6.10 -0.71 19.21
CA ARG A 127 -7.41 -0.34 18.68
C ARG A 127 -7.49 1.12 18.18
N GLY A 128 -6.74 2.04 18.80
CA GLY A 128 -6.67 3.44 18.35
C GLY A 128 -6.04 3.64 16.97
N ASN A 129 -5.21 2.69 16.51
CA ASN A 129 -4.53 2.75 15.21
C ASN A 129 -5.38 2.15 14.08
N VAL A 130 -6.40 1.35 14.41
CA VAL A 130 -7.25 0.66 13.44
C VAL A 130 -7.87 1.61 12.40
N PRO A 131 -8.37 2.81 12.76
CA PRO A 131 -8.89 3.76 11.77
C PRO A 131 -7.83 4.21 10.74
N ASP A 132 -6.58 4.41 11.15
CA ASP A 132 -5.48 4.77 10.24
C ASP A 132 -5.14 3.62 9.27
N ILE A 133 -5.08 2.40 9.79
CA ILE A 133 -4.79 1.20 8.99
C ILE A 133 -5.90 0.97 7.95
N LEU A 134 -7.17 1.15 8.36
CA LEU A 134 -8.32 1.07 7.46
C LEU A 134 -8.37 2.24 6.46
N LEU A 135 -7.88 3.43 6.84
CA LEU A 135 -7.70 4.54 5.90
C LEU A 135 -6.72 4.14 4.80
N ARG A 136 -5.56 3.56 5.15
CA ARG A 136 -4.57 3.08 4.18
C ARG A 136 -5.15 2.02 3.23
N ALA A 137 -5.92 1.06 3.76
CA ALA A 137 -6.67 0.10 2.95
C ALA A 137 -7.65 0.77 1.98
N GLY A 138 -8.34 1.81 2.45
CA GLY A 138 -9.26 2.60 1.64
C GLY A 138 -8.57 3.37 0.52
N LEU A 139 -7.42 3.98 0.82
CA LEU A 139 -6.58 4.67 -0.16
C LEU A 139 -6.04 3.70 -1.22
N CYS A 140 -5.65 2.48 -0.86
CA CYS A 140 -5.27 1.45 -1.84
C CYS A 140 -6.42 1.15 -2.81
N GLN A 141 -7.65 1.00 -2.31
CA GLN A 141 -8.83 0.74 -3.14
C GLN A 141 -9.27 1.96 -3.98
N LEU A 142 -8.95 3.18 -3.54
CA LEU A 142 -9.09 4.37 -4.37
C LEU A 142 -8.05 4.38 -5.51
N ALA A 143 -6.79 4.12 -5.17
CA ALA A 143 -5.67 4.05 -6.13
C ALA A 143 -5.79 2.88 -7.13
N ALA A 144 -6.49 1.81 -6.75
CA ALA A 144 -6.83 0.69 -7.63
C ALA A 144 -7.79 1.07 -8.77
N GLY A 145 -8.46 2.23 -8.67
CA GLY A 145 -9.46 2.70 -9.63
C GLY A 145 -8.98 2.80 -11.08
N GLY A 146 -7.67 3.00 -11.29
CA GLY A 146 -6.99 3.00 -12.60
C GLY A 146 -7.50 4.05 -13.60
N PRO A 147 -6.85 4.20 -14.77
CA PRO A 147 -7.24 5.14 -15.80
C PRO A 147 -8.66 4.83 -16.27
N ILE A 148 -9.57 5.72 -15.93
CA ILE A 148 -11.02 5.57 -15.94
C ILE A 148 -11.52 5.10 -17.32
N ARG A 149 -11.60 3.78 -17.52
CA ARG A 149 -12.18 3.18 -18.75
C ARG A 149 -13.12 2.02 -18.47
N LYS A 150 -13.24 1.59 -17.22
CA LYS A 150 -14.28 0.64 -16.75
C LYS A 150 -15.05 1.15 -15.53
N GLY A 151 -15.22 2.47 -15.47
CA GLY A 151 -16.35 3.09 -14.79
C GLY A 151 -16.05 3.62 -13.40
N LEU A 152 -16.21 4.94 -13.26
CA LEU A 152 -16.30 5.72 -12.03
C LEU A 152 -17.48 5.30 -11.10
N LYS A 153 -18.24 4.26 -11.47
CA LYS A 153 -19.21 3.57 -10.60
C LYS A 153 -18.58 2.38 -9.82
N SER A 154 -17.30 2.08 -10.06
CA SER A 154 -16.62 0.84 -9.66
C SER A 154 -15.90 0.88 -8.31
N HIS A 155 -16.01 1.99 -7.56
CA HIS A 155 -15.80 1.94 -6.10
C HIS A 155 -16.87 1.12 -5.37
N LYS A 156 -17.53 0.16 -6.04
CA LYS A 156 -18.34 -0.88 -5.39
C LYS A 156 -17.52 -1.61 -4.35
N VAL A 157 -16.25 -1.88 -4.66
CA VAL A 157 -15.32 -2.57 -3.75
C VAL A 157 -15.06 -1.73 -2.51
N LEU A 158 -14.68 -0.45 -2.67
CA LEU A 158 -14.52 0.43 -1.50
C LEU A 158 -15.84 0.66 -0.74
N ARG A 159 -16.98 0.85 -1.43
CA ARG A 159 -18.29 0.96 -0.78
C ARG A 159 -18.69 -0.31 -0.04
N PHE A 160 -18.29 -1.47 -0.52
CA PHE A 160 -18.46 -2.75 0.17
C PHE A 160 -17.59 -2.78 1.43
N TYR A 161 -16.32 -2.40 1.33
CA TYR A 161 -15.41 -2.32 2.46
C TYR A 161 -15.86 -1.30 3.52
N LEU A 162 -16.32 -0.11 3.13
CA LEU A 162 -16.87 0.89 4.06
C LEU A 162 -18.13 0.43 4.79
N LYS A 163 -18.88 -0.54 4.24
CA LYS A 163 -20.01 -1.20 4.91
C LYS A 163 -19.57 -2.36 5.79
N LYS A 164 -18.49 -3.04 5.41
CA LYS A 164 -17.91 -4.20 6.12
C LYS A 164 -17.09 -3.77 7.35
N TRP A 165 -16.25 -2.76 7.25
CA TRP A 165 -15.37 -2.34 8.35
C TRP A 165 -16.07 -1.96 9.66
N PRO A 166 -17.27 -1.35 9.65
CA PRO A 166 -18.06 -1.17 10.87
C PRO A 166 -18.42 -2.46 11.61
N THR A 167 -18.45 -3.62 10.93
CA THR A 167 -18.66 -4.92 11.59
C THR A 167 -17.38 -5.48 12.20
N ILE A 168 -16.21 -4.99 11.75
CA ILE A 168 -14.91 -5.31 12.33
C ILE A 168 -14.65 -4.42 13.54
N ASP A 169 -14.87 -3.10 13.38
CA ASP A 169 -14.73 -2.13 14.45
C ASP A 169 -15.88 -1.13 14.46
N TYR A 170 -16.62 -1.07 15.56
CA TYR A 170 -17.72 -0.12 15.72
C TYR A 170 -17.24 1.34 15.80
N THR A 171 -16.00 1.60 16.24
CA THR A 171 -15.48 2.98 16.33
C THR A 171 -15.22 3.56 14.94
N PHE A 172 -14.85 2.73 13.97
CA PHE A 172 -14.72 3.12 12.57
C PHE A 172 -16.02 3.68 11.97
N ALA A 173 -17.20 3.31 12.50
CA ALA A 173 -18.46 3.78 11.95
C ALA A 173 -18.63 5.31 12.00
N TYR A 174 -18.04 5.94 13.01
CA TYR A 174 -18.08 7.38 13.28
C TYR A 174 -16.71 8.06 13.11
N SER A 175 -15.75 7.34 12.55
CA SER A 175 -14.38 7.84 12.42
C SER A 175 -14.28 8.91 11.33
N ARG A 176 -13.34 9.84 11.52
CA ARG A 176 -13.02 10.90 10.55
C ARG A 176 -12.47 10.30 9.26
N GLU A 177 -11.77 9.18 9.34
CA GLU A 177 -11.17 8.44 8.23
C GLU A 177 -12.26 7.88 7.30
N LYS A 178 -13.34 7.32 7.87
CA LYS A 178 -14.49 6.86 7.09
C LYS A 178 -15.21 8.03 6.40
N LEU A 179 -15.40 9.13 7.10
CA LEU A 179 -16.01 10.34 6.53
C LEU A 179 -15.15 10.88 5.37
N PHE A 180 -13.83 10.93 5.57
CA PHE A 180 -12.86 11.34 4.56
C PHE A 180 -12.97 10.49 3.29
N LEU A 181 -12.93 9.16 3.41
CA LEU A 181 -13.09 8.23 2.29
C LEU A 181 -14.47 8.36 1.61
N THR A 182 -15.53 8.57 2.38
CA THR A 182 -16.89 8.72 1.85
C THR A 182 -17.04 10.00 1.03
N ASN A 183 -16.45 11.10 1.49
CA ASN A 183 -16.46 12.38 0.78
C ASN A 183 -15.61 12.30 -0.50
N LEU A 184 -14.43 11.66 -0.46
CA LEU A 184 -13.63 11.41 -1.66
C LEU A 184 -14.41 10.61 -2.71
N LEU A 185 -15.17 9.61 -2.29
CA LEU A 185 -16.04 8.83 -3.19
C LEU A 185 -17.17 9.64 -3.84
N ALA A 186 -17.55 10.80 -3.28
CA ALA A 186 -18.53 11.70 -3.86
C ALA A 186 -17.87 12.72 -4.80
N ILE A 187 -16.68 13.22 -4.45
CA ILE A 187 -15.93 14.23 -5.23
C ILE A 187 -15.31 13.62 -6.50
N ILE A 188 -14.74 12.42 -6.43
CA ILE A 188 -14.07 11.76 -7.56
C ILE A 188 -14.98 11.66 -8.80
N PRO A 189 -16.27 11.27 -8.69
CA PRO A 189 -17.23 11.31 -9.79
C PRO A 189 -17.48 12.67 -10.45
N GLU A 190 -17.33 13.76 -9.70
CA GLU A 190 -17.60 15.12 -10.16
C GLU A 190 -16.42 15.71 -10.95
N LEU A 191 -15.24 15.06 -10.87
CA LEU A 191 -13.99 15.52 -11.51
C LEU A 191 -13.58 16.94 -11.09
N ASP A 192 -13.91 17.35 -9.87
CA ASP A 192 -13.52 18.64 -9.30
C ASP A 192 -12.18 18.53 -8.55
N LEU A 193 -11.11 18.99 -9.21
CA LEU A 193 -9.76 19.02 -8.64
C LEU A 193 -9.62 19.99 -7.46
N ALA A 194 -10.39 21.09 -7.44
CA ALA A 194 -10.32 22.06 -6.36
C ALA A 194 -10.95 21.50 -5.09
N ALA A 195 -12.16 20.92 -5.20
CA ALA A 195 -12.82 20.25 -4.09
C ALA A 195 -11.99 19.08 -3.54
N PHE A 196 -11.31 18.32 -4.42
CA PHE A 196 -10.41 17.24 -4.01
C PHE A 196 -9.22 17.77 -3.20
N ALA A 197 -8.55 18.83 -3.67
CA ALA A 197 -7.42 19.44 -2.98
C ALA A 197 -7.82 20.06 -1.63
N ASP A 198 -8.95 20.77 -1.59
CA ASP A 198 -9.47 21.39 -0.36
C ASP A 198 -9.81 20.33 0.69
N HIS A 199 -10.40 19.20 0.28
CA HIS A 199 -10.73 18.11 1.20
C HIS A 199 -9.49 17.40 1.75
N ILE A 200 -8.45 17.22 0.93
CA ILE A 200 -7.15 16.70 1.40
C ILE A 200 -6.52 17.66 2.40
N TYR A 201 -6.49 18.97 2.09
CA TYR A 201 -5.93 19.99 2.97
C TYR A 201 -6.64 20.04 4.33
N ASN A 202 -7.97 20.00 4.33
CA ASN A 202 -8.76 19.98 5.55
C ASN A 202 -8.49 18.73 6.41
N PHE A 203 -8.28 17.58 5.78
CA PHE A 203 -7.97 16.34 6.49
C PHE A 203 -6.54 16.33 7.02
N ASP A 204 -5.57 16.82 6.23
CA ASP A 204 -4.16 16.90 6.61
C ASP A 204 -3.95 17.77 7.86
N ASN A 205 -4.65 18.91 7.94
CA ASN A 205 -4.63 19.79 9.11
C ASN A 205 -5.11 19.11 10.41
N VAL A 206 -5.94 18.07 10.30
CA VAL A 206 -6.57 17.40 11.45
C VAL A 206 -5.88 16.08 11.81
N ALA A 207 -5.47 15.31 10.82
CA ALA A 207 -4.93 13.97 11.00
C ALA A 207 -3.41 13.89 10.83
N GLY A 208 -2.81 14.77 10.02
CA GLY A 208 -1.42 14.67 9.54
C GLY A 208 -1.27 13.48 8.59
N LEU A 209 -1.20 13.76 7.29
CA LEU A 209 -1.01 12.71 6.28
C LEU A 209 0.47 12.38 6.09
N ASP A 210 0.81 11.10 6.23
CA ASP A 210 2.15 10.60 5.94
C ASP A 210 2.49 10.69 4.45
N GLU A 211 3.79 10.69 4.13
CA GLU A 211 4.31 10.71 2.76
C GLU A 211 3.70 9.60 1.88
N TRP A 212 3.50 8.40 2.45
CA TRP A 212 2.89 7.28 1.72
C TRP A 212 1.43 7.56 1.35
N CYS A 213 0.64 8.15 2.26
CA CYS A 213 -0.75 8.52 1.99
C CYS A 213 -0.83 9.58 0.90
N LEU A 214 0.04 10.59 0.95
CA LEU A 214 0.15 11.62 -0.08
C LEU A 214 0.53 11.04 -1.44
N ARG A 215 1.44 10.05 -1.48
CA ARG A 215 1.80 9.34 -2.72
C ARG A 215 0.62 8.62 -3.35
N MET A 216 -0.20 7.93 -2.55
CA MET A 216 -1.42 7.28 -3.04
C MET A 216 -2.46 8.29 -3.53
N LEU A 217 -2.63 9.42 -2.82
CA LEU A 217 -3.55 10.49 -3.22
C LEU A 217 -3.09 11.21 -4.49
N ASN A 218 -1.80 11.42 -4.67
CA ASN A 218 -1.24 11.99 -5.90
C ASN A 218 -1.51 11.10 -7.11
N ARG A 219 -1.41 9.77 -6.95
CA ARG A 219 -1.80 8.83 -8.01
C ARG A 219 -3.28 8.98 -8.39
N VAL A 220 -4.17 9.11 -7.40
CA VAL A 220 -5.60 9.36 -7.65
C VAL A 220 -5.81 10.70 -8.34
N LYS A 221 -5.04 11.73 -7.97
CA LYS A 221 -5.09 13.05 -8.62
C LYS A 221 -4.68 12.97 -10.10
N GLU A 222 -3.58 12.27 -10.40
CA GLU A 222 -3.11 12.03 -11.77
C GLU A 222 -4.19 11.33 -12.61
N ASP A 223 -4.87 10.32 -12.03
CA ASP A 223 -5.99 9.62 -12.69
C ASP A 223 -7.17 10.57 -13.00
N ILE A 224 -7.47 11.53 -12.12
CA ILE A 224 -8.52 12.55 -12.35
C ILE A 224 -8.10 13.52 -13.47
N GLU A 225 -6.86 14.02 -13.42
CA GLU A 225 -6.32 14.93 -14.43
C GLU A 225 -6.33 14.29 -15.82
N GLU A 226 -5.94 13.02 -15.95
CA GLU A 226 -6.00 12.28 -17.20
C GLU A 226 -7.42 12.20 -17.80
N GLU A 227 -8.45 12.07 -16.96
CA GLU A 227 -9.83 11.96 -17.42
C GLU A 227 -10.39 13.31 -17.88
N ILE A 228 -10.09 14.39 -17.17
CA ILE A 228 -10.42 15.75 -17.61
C ILE A 228 -9.80 16.01 -18.98
N ASP A 229 -8.54 15.62 -19.16
CA ASP A 229 -7.81 15.72 -20.43
C ASP A 229 -8.48 14.92 -21.55
N ARG A 230 -8.97 13.71 -21.26
CA ARG A 230 -9.68 12.86 -22.22
C ARG A 230 -11.01 13.47 -22.65
N ILE A 231 -11.78 14.00 -21.70
CA ILE A 231 -13.07 14.67 -21.95
C ILE A 231 -12.85 15.91 -22.81
N GLU A 232 -11.85 16.74 -22.50
CA GLU A 232 -11.56 17.95 -23.28
C GLU A 232 -11.10 17.60 -24.70
N LYS A 233 -10.22 16.59 -24.86
CA LYS A 233 -9.80 16.08 -26.18
C LYS A 233 -10.98 15.52 -26.99
N ALA A 234 -11.92 14.84 -26.34
CA ALA A 234 -13.14 14.35 -26.98
C ALA A 234 -14.03 15.51 -27.46
N ARG A 235 -14.23 16.53 -26.62
CA ARG A 235 -15.01 17.73 -26.97
C ARG A 235 -14.42 18.45 -28.19
N ILE A 236 -13.10 18.69 -28.18
CA ILE A 236 -12.38 19.33 -29.30
C ILE A 236 -12.53 18.50 -30.58
N LYS A 237 -12.44 17.16 -30.49
CA LYS A 237 -12.60 16.27 -31.64
C LYS A 237 -14.02 16.31 -32.21
N GLU A 238 -15.04 16.42 -31.38
CA GLU A 238 -16.43 16.57 -31.81
C GLU A 238 -16.68 17.94 -32.45
N GLU A 239 -16.17 19.02 -31.87
CA GLU A 239 -16.23 20.36 -32.45
C GLU A 239 -15.55 20.42 -33.84
N LEU A 240 -14.39 19.78 -33.99
CA LEU A 240 -13.68 19.68 -35.27
C LEU A 240 -14.47 18.87 -36.32
N LYS A 241 -15.11 17.76 -35.89
CA LYS A 241 -15.98 16.99 -36.78
C LYS A 241 -17.20 17.80 -37.22
N ALA A 242 -17.82 18.53 -36.30
CA ALA A 242 -18.97 19.38 -36.59
C ALA A 242 -18.62 20.48 -37.59
N LYS A 243 -17.48 21.18 -37.40
CA LYS A 243 -16.97 22.18 -38.35
C LYS A 243 -16.72 21.60 -39.73
N ARG A 244 -16.07 20.43 -39.83
CA ARG A 244 -15.85 19.75 -41.12
C ARG A 244 -17.15 19.40 -41.84
N LEU A 245 -18.17 18.99 -41.10
CA LEU A 245 -19.49 18.68 -41.67
C LEU A 245 -20.18 19.95 -42.19
N GLN A 246 -20.08 21.06 -41.45
CA GLN A 246 -20.59 22.37 -41.87
C GLN A 246 -19.89 22.89 -43.13
N ASP A 247 -18.56 22.76 -43.22
CA ASP A 247 -17.80 23.18 -44.39
C ASP A 247 -18.15 22.34 -45.64
N GLN A 248 -18.38 21.03 -45.47
CA GLN A 248 -18.84 20.15 -46.55
C GLN A 248 -20.23 20.52 -47.07
N LEU A 249 -21.16 20.86 -46.17
CA LEU A 249 -22.50 21.34 -46.53
C LEU A 249 -22.46 22.71 -47.20
N ALA A 250 -21.60 23.62 -46.76
CA ALA A 250 -21.43 24.94 -47.37
C ALA A 250 -20.77 24.87 -48.76
N GLY A 251 -19.88 23.90 -48.99
CA GLY A 251 -19.28 23.64 -50.30
C GLY A 251 -20.28 23.08 -51.33
N LEU A 252 -21.28 22.31 -50.89
CA LEU A 252 -22.36 21.79 -51.73
C LEU A 252 -23.46 22.83 -52.04
N ALA A 253 -23.53 23.92 -51.27
CA ALA A 253 -24.55 24.96 -51.40
C ALA A 253 -24.14 26.16 -52.26
N ARG A 254 -22.98 26.11 -52.94
CA ARG A 254 -22.62 27.12 -53.96
C ARG A 254 -23.23 26.67 -55.30
N PRO A 255 -24.31 27.32 -55.80
CA PRO A 255 -24.78 27.09 -57.15
C PRO A 255 -23.81 27.74 -58.15
N ASP A 256 -23.64 27.09 -59.30
CA ASP A 256 -22.98 27.66 -60.49
C ASP A 256 -23.52 29.03 -60.90
#